data_AF-A0A2T6KM15-F1
#
_entry.id   AF-A0A2T6KM15-F1
#
_cell.length_a   1.000
_cell.length_b   1.000
_cell.length_c   1.000
_cell.angle_alpha   90.00
_cell.angle_beta   90.00
_cell.angle_gamma   90.00
#
_symmetry.space_group_name_H-M   'P 1'
#
loop_
_entity.id
_entity.type
_entity.pdbx_description
1 polymer ?
#
loop_
_entity_poly.entity_id
_entity_poly.type
_entity_poly.pdbx_seq_one_letter_code
_entity_poly.pdbx_strand_id
1 'polypeptide(L)'
;MAGYSIPATEHATMTAAGVDRELHQMRRFLRANTVGIIACVSDSFDLMRAVRDYWGGALRDAVLARDGVRVVRPDSGDPVQIVPDVIEALMAAFGYRTTAQGYRLLHDKVQVIQGDGVDKDSILRIMDAMMQRGLAIGNIAFGMGGRLLQKPDRDRFGYAMKGSAIYRNGALHDVFKDPKTAGGAKTSRKGKQGVMRSDSGRFVARPAANIPAGADALRPVFRNGEILNPHSFDAVRGRAWPLKAET
;
A
#
# COMPACT_ATOMS: atom_id res chain seq x y z
N MET A 1 -15.68 -9.16 -1.86
CA MET A 1 -14.45 -9.56 -2.59
C MET A 1 -13.21 -8.97 -1.90
N ALA A 2 -12.16 -9.77 -1.68
CA ALA A 2 -11.01 -9.38 -0.85
C ALA A 2 -9.89 -8.64 -1.62
N GLY A 3 -9.77 -8.85 -2.93
CA GLY A 3 -8.79 -8.17 -3.77
C GLY A 3 -9.04 -8.47 -5.25
N TYR A 4 -8.34 -7.73 -6.10
CA TYR A 4 -8.37 -7.87 -7.56
C TYR A 4 -6.94 -7.68 -8.09
N SER A 5 -6.68 -8.20 -9.29
CA SER A 5 -5.43 -7.98 -10.02
C SER A 5 -5.73 -7.77 -11.50
N ILE A 6 -4.70 -7.42 -12.26
CA ILE A 6 -4.77 -7.16 -13.70
C ILE A 6 -3.72 -8.00 -14.44
N PRO A 7 -3.91 -8.30 -15.74
CA PRO A 7 -2.84 -8.85 -16.55
C PRO A 7 -1.63 -7.91 -16.53
N ALA A 8 -0.46 -8.47 -16.18
CA ALA A 8 0.79 -7.74 -16.10
C ALA A 8 1.93 -8.56 -16.71
N THR A 9 2.85 -7.90 -17.41
CA THR A 9 4.08 -8.56 -17.87
C THR A 9 5.17 -8.52 -16.80
N GLU A 10 6.09 -9.46 -16.92
CA GLU A 10 7.38 -9.48 -16.21
C GLU A 10 8.53 -9.51 -17.22
N HIS A 11 9.76 -9.28 -16.75
CA HIS A 11 10.93 -9.19 -17.63
C HIS A 11 11.09 -10.44 -18.51
N ALA A 12 10.92 -11.65 -17.97
CA ALA A 12 11.06 -12.88 -18.76
C ALA A 12 10.14 -12.90 -19.98
N THR A 13 8.90 -12.44 -19.85
CA THR A 13 7.97 -12.36 -21.00
C THR A 13 8.39 -11.33 -22.05
N MET A 14 8.98 -10.21 -21.63
CA MET A 14 9.43 -9.14 -22.53
C MET A 14 10.76 -9.48 -23.20
N THR A 15 11.66 -10.18 -22.50
CA THR A 15 12.98 -10.54 -23.01
C THR A 15 13.00 -11.86 -23.78
N ALA A 16 11.92 -12.65 -23.74
CA ALA A 16 11.83 -13.98 -24.37
C ALA A 16 12.19 -14.03 -25.87
N ALA A 17 12.08 -12.92 -26.60
CA ALA A 17 12.39 -12.83 -28.03
C ALA A 17 13.72 -12.11 -28.32
N GLY A 18 14.50 -11.77 -27.29
CA GLY A 18 15.72 -10.97 -27.39
C GLY A 18 15.45 -9.46 -27.51
N VAL A 19 16.52 -8.67 -27.39
CA VAL A 19 16.47 -7.19 -27.38
C VAL A 19 15.86 -6.60 -28.66
N ASP A 20 16.19 -7.16 -29.82
CA ASP A 20 15.74 -6.65 -31.12
C ASP A 20 14.23 -6.85 -31.35
N ARG A 21 13.59 -7.70 -30.54
CA ARG A 21 12.16 -8.04 -30.68
C ARG A 21 11.32 -7.59 -29.48
N GLU A 22 11.83 -6.69 -28.64
CA GLU A 22 11.06 -6.11 -27.51
C GLU A 22 9.73 -5.47 -27.99
N LEU A 23 9.79 -4.61 -29.02
CA LEU A 23 8.59 -4.00 -29.60
C LEU A 23 7.58 -5.05 -30.12
N HIS A 24 8.07 -6.15 -30.68
CA HIS A 24 7.21 -7.26 -31.12
C HIS A 24 6.49 -7.92 -29.93
N GLN A 25 7.19 -8.15 -28.82
CA GLN A 25 6.61 -8.72 -27.61
C GLN A 25 5.57 -7.80 -26.98
N MET A 26 5.85 -6.49 -26.90
CA MET A 26 4.90 -5.50 -26.41
C MET A 26 3.63 -5.44 -27.27
N ARG A 27 3.79 -5.47 -28.60
CA ARG A 27 2.64 -5.53 -29.54
C ARG A 27 1.83 -6.80 -29.36
N ARG A 28 2.49 -7.95 -29.19
CA ARG A 28 1.84 -9.24 -28.95
C ARG A 28 1.03 -9.20 -27.64
N PHE A 29 1.61 -8.67 -26.56
CA PHE A 29 0.91 -8.51 -25.28
C PHE A 29 -0.33 -7.61 -25.41
N LEU A 30 -0.21 -6.49 -26.14
CA LEU A 30 -1.32 -5.58 -26.40
C LEU A 30 -2.48 -6.27 -27.15
N ARG A 31 -2.16 -7.08 -28.17
CA ARG A 31 -3.13 -7.83 -28.97
C ARG A 31 -3.79 -8.97 -28.20
N ALA A 32 -3.06 -9.62 -27.30
CA ALA A 32 -3.60 -10.70 -26.49
C ALA A 32 -4.59 -10.23 -25.42
N ASN A 33 -4.54 -8.94 -25.05
CA ASN A 33 -5.39 -8.36 -24.00
C ASN A 33 -6.15 -7.16 -24.57
N THR A 34 -7.24 -7.40 -25.30
CA THR A 34 -7.96 -6.36 -26.05
C THR A 34 -8.76 -5.39 -25.16
N VAL A 35 -9.14 -5.83 -23.95
CA VAL A 35 -9.97 -5.08 -23.02
C VAL A 35 -9.30 -4.95 -21.64
N GLY A 36 -9.79 -4.00 -20.85
CA GLY A 36 -9.41 -3.82 -19.45
C GLY A 36 -8.05 -3.17 -19.25
N ILE A 37 -7.67 -3.06 -17.98
CA ILE A 37 -6.40 -2.46 -17.55
C ILE A 37 -5.30 -3.51 -17.69
N ILE A 38 -4.19 -3.14 -18.32
CA ILE A 38 -3.00 -4.01 -18.43
C ILE A 38 -1.74 -3.25 -18.04
N ALA A 39 -0.85 -3.90 -17.30
CA ALA A 39 0.47 -3.36 -16.98
C ALA A 39 1.54 -4.04 -17.82
N CYS A 40 2.53 -3.27 -18.29
CA CYS A 40 3.68 -3.88 -18.93
C CYS A 40 4.95 -3.28 -18.37
N VAL A 41 5.88 -4.13 -17.93
CA VAL A 41 7.24 -3.71 -17.60
C VAL A 41 7.90 -3.17 -18.85
N SER A 42 8.52 -1.99 -18.75
CA SER A 42 8.96 -1.20 -19.91
C SER A 42 10.46 -0.91 -19.90
N ASP A 43 11.21 -1.40 -18.92
CA ASP A 43 12.63 -1.13 -18.72
C ASP A 43 13.49 -2.40 -18.81
N SER A 44 13.04 -3.40 -19.56
CA SER A 44 13.85 -4.61 -19.82
C SER A 44 15.17 -4.30 -20.51
N PHE A 45 15.22 -3.25 -21.34
CA PHE A 45 16.44 -2.82 -22.02
C PHE A 45 16.65 -1.30 -21.95
N ASP A 46 15.66 -0.51 -22.39
CA ASP A 46 15.69 0.95 -22.34
C ASP A 46 14.28 1.51 -22.11
N LEU A 47 14.07 2.05 -20.91
CA LEU A 47 12.78 2.61 -20.48
C LEU A 47 12.32 3.76 -21.36
N MET A 48 13.19 4.71 -21.66
CA MET A 48 12.77 5.94 -22.36
C MET A 48 12.54 5.68 -23.84
N ARG A 49 13.30 4.76 -24.45
CA ARG A 49 13.01 4.25 -25.79
C ARG A 49 11.67 3.54 -25.83
N ALA A 50 11.39 2.66 -24.87
CA ALA A 50 10.11 1.96 -24.81
C ALA A 50 8.92 2.93 -24.61
N VAL A 51 9.10 3.99 -23.82
CA VAL A 51 8.05 5.01 -23.62
C VAL A 51 7.86 5.88 -24.85
N ARG A 52 8.94 6.42 -25.44
CA ARG A 52 8.86 7.41 -26.53
C ARG A 52 8.60 6.75 -27.88
N ASP A 53 9.38 5.73 -28.23
CA ASP A 53 9.40 5.19 -29.59
C ASP A 53 8.41 4.03 -29.76
N TYR A 54 8.18 3.25 -28.71
CA TYR A 54 7.27 2.11 -28.76
C TYR A 54 5.87 2.51 -28.33
N TRP A 55 5.64 2.81 -27.05
CA TRP A 55 4.31 3.18 -26.57
C TRP A 55 3.82 4.49 -27.19
N GLY A 56 4.64 5.54 -27.14
CA GLY A 56 4.33 6.86 -27.69
C GLY A 56 4.48 6.98 -29.21
N GLY A 57 5.11 5.99 -29.86
CA GLY A 57 5.32 5.95 -31.30
C GLY A 57 4.58 4.77 -31.93
N ALA A 58 5.30 3.69 -32.21
CA ALA A 58 4.84 2.57 -33.03
C ALA A 58 3.57 1.83 -32.52
N LEU A 59 3.21 1.98 -31.25
CA LEU A 59 2.02 1.38 -30.64
C LEU A 59 0.97 2.40 -30.19
N ARG A 60 1.21 3.71 -30.42
CA ARG A 60 0.37 4.79 -29.89
C ARG A 60 -1.10 4.63 -30.26
N ASP A 61 -1.38 4.48 -31.56
CA ASP A 61 -2.76 4.39 -32.05
C ASP A 61 -3.44 3.11 -31.57
N ALA A 62 -2.67 2.01 -31.47
CA ALA A 62 -3.17 0.76 -30.93
C ALA A 62 -3.49 0.87 -29.44
N VAL A 63 -2.79 1.71 -28.67
CA VAL A 63 -3.11 2.01 -27.26
C VAL A 63 -4.37 2.88 -27.16
N LEU A 64 -4.47 3.93 -27.99
CA LEU A 64 -5.63 4.83 -28.01
C LEU A 64 -6.94 4.10 -28.39
N ALA A 65 -6.85 3.13 -29.29
CA ALA A 65 -7.99 2.34 -29.76
C ALA A 65 -8.49 1.26 -28.78
N ARG A 66 -7.81 1.06 -27.63
CA ARG A 66 -8.19 0.01 -26.66
C ARG A 66 -9.49 0.32 -25.94
N ASP A 67 -10.26 -0.72 -25.62
CA ASP A 67 -11.28 -0.65 -24.57
C ASP A 67 -10.66 -0.95 -23.19
N GLY A 68 -9.82 -0.03 -22.72
CA GLY A 68 -9.11 -0.18 -21.46
C GLY A 68 -7.95 0.79 -21.32
N VAL A 69 -7.13 0.57 -20.29
CA VAL A 69 -6.01 1.44 -19.92
C VAL A 69 -4.71 0.65 -20.01
N ARG A 70 -3.69 1.25 -20.59
CA ARG A 70 -2.34 0.68 -20.59
C ARG A 70 -1.50 1.35 -19.50
N VAL A 71 -0.85 0.55 -18.66
CA VAL A 71 -0.03 1.04 -17.54
C VAL A 71 1.45 0.79 -17.79
N VAL A 72 2.26 1.86 -17.86
CA VAL A 72 3.74 1.80 -17.89
C VAL A 72 4.26 1.37 -16.53
N ARG A 73 5.09 0.33 -16.49
CA ARG A 73 5.79 -0.07 -15.28
C ARG A 73 7.30 0.05 -15.47
N PRO A 74 7.94 1.14 -14.98
CA PRO A 74 9.35 1.11 -14.65
C PRO A 74 9.62 0.23 -13.42
N ASP A 75 10.73 -0.50 -13.41
CA ASP A 75 11.14 -1.44 -12.36
C ASP A 75 12.62 -1.30 -11.98
N SER A 76 13.26 -0.19 -12.34
CA SER A 76 14.67 0.12 -12.04
C SER A 76 14.93 1.63 -11.99
N GLY A 77 16.07 2.00 -11.39
CA GLY A 77 16.56 3.38 -11.22
C GLY A 77 15.89 4.15 -10.07
N ASP A 78 16.16 5.47 -9.95
CA ASP A 78 15.58 6.28 -8.87
C ASP A 78 14.11 6.65 -9.18
N PRO A 79 13.13 6.11 -8.44
CA PRO A 79 11.73 6.35 -8.73
C PRO A 79 11.32 7.81 -8.55
N VAL A 80 12.04 8.60 -7.75
CA VAL A 80 11.76 10.04 -7.56
C VAL A 80 12.01 10.83 -8.85
N GLN A 81 12.95 10.39 -9.67
CA GLN A 81 13.25 11.00 -10.97
C GLN A 81 12.47 10.33 -12.10
N ILE A 82 12.51 8.99 -12.14
CA ILE A 82 11.99 8.21 -13.26
C ILE A 82 10.49 8.33 -13.41
N VAL A 83 9.73 8.29 -12.32
CA VAL A 83 8.26 8.39 -12.39
C VAL A 83 7.82 9.66 -13.11
N PRO A 84 8.21 10.87 -12.66
CA PRO A 84 7.78 12.08 -13.34
C PRO A 84 8.34 12.21 -14.76
N ASP A 85 9.55 11.71 -15.06
CA ASP A 85 10.10 11.71 -16.43
C ASP A 85 9.29 10.83 -17.38
N VAL A 86 8.89 9.64 -16.93
CA VAL A 86 8.02 8.73 -17.70
C VAL A 86 6.66 9.37 -17.94
N ILE A 87 6.06 9.97 -16.91
CA ILE A 87 4.76 10.64 -17.03
C ILE A 87 4.85 11.78 -18.07
N GLU A 88 5.86 12.63 -18.01
CA GLU A 88 6.00 13.74 -18.96
C GLU A 88 6.27 13.25 -20.39
N ALA A 89 7.06 12.19 -20.58
CA ALA A 89 7.27 11.59 -21.89
C ALA A 89 5.97 10.99 -22.47
N LEU A 90 5.14 10.36 -21.62
CA LEU A 90 3.81 9.92 -22.04
C LEU A 90 2.89 11.10 -22.36
N MET A 91 2.93 12.18 -21.57
CA MET A 91 2.14 13.38 -21.84
C MET A 91 2.51 14.01 -23.19
N ALA A 92 3.79 14.00 -23.57
CA ALA A 92 4.23 14.49 -24.88
C ALA A 92 3.65 13.66 -26.03
N ALA A 93 3.49 12.34 -25.86
CA ALA A 93 2.99 11.45 -26.91
C ALA A 93 1.45 11.36 -26.94
N PHE A 94 0.80 11.27 -25.78
CA PHE A 94 -0.63 11.00 -25.65
C PHE A 94 -1.47 12.23 -25.32
N GLY A 95 -0.83 13.33 -24.92
CA GLY A 95 -1.51 14.51 -24.39
C GLY A 95 -1.90 14.36 -22.92
N TYR A 96 -2.48 15.42 -22.38
CA TYR A 96 -2.93 15.52 -20.99
C TYR A 96 -4.07 16.53 -20.88
N ARG A 97 -4.78 16.48 -19.76
CA ARG A 97 -5.73 17.51 -19.32
C ARG A 97 -5.26 18.14 -18.01
N THR A 98 -5.71 19.35 -17.73
CA THR A 98 -5.43 20.00 -16.45
C THR A 98 -6.61 19.79 -15.50
N THR A 99 -6.32 19.39 -14.27
CA THR A 99 -7.32 19.27 -13.18
C THR A 99 -7.76 20.64 -12.70
N ALA A 100 -8.89 20.72 -11.96
CA ALA A 100 -9.35 21.97 -11.36
C ALA A 100 -8.32 22.59 -10.39
N GLN A 101 -7.46 21.76 -9.81
CA GLN A 101 -6.37 22.16 -8.90
C GLN A 101 -5.08 22.57 -9.64
N GLY A 102 -5.07 22.60 -10.97
CA GLY A 102 -3.93 23.05 -11.77
C GLY A 102 -2.88 21.99 -12.10
N TYR A 103 -3.09 20.73 -11.71
CA TYR A 103 -2.15 19.63 -12.01
C TYR A 103 -2.48 18.94 -13.34
N ARG A 104 -1.45 18.53 -14.09
CA ARG A 104 -1.55 17.79 -15.36
C ARG A 104 -1.87 16.32 -15.11
N LEU A 105 -2.91 15.81 -15.77
CA LEU A 105 -3.34 14.41 -15.74
C LEU A 105 -3.22 13.81 -17.14
N LEU A 106 -2.55 12.65 -17.24
CA LEU A 106 -2.37 11.88 -18.46
C LEU A 106 -3.70 11.59 -19.17
N HIS A 107 -3.62 11.38 -20.47
CA HIS A 107 -4.72 10.84 -21.26
C HIS A 107 -5.27 9.55 -20.64
N ASP A 108 -6.60 9.40 -20.60
CA ASP A 108 -7.31 8.31 -19.89
C ASP A 108 -7.00 6.88 -20.38
N LYS A 109 -6.17 6.73 -21.42
CA LYS A 109 -5.74 5.44 -22.00
C LYS A 109 -4.37 4.98 -21.49
N VAL A 110 -3.66 5.85 -20.77
CA VAL A 110 -2.31 5.57 -20.26
C VAL A 110 -2.13 6.00 -18.81
N GLN A 111 -1.49 5.15 -18.02
CA GLN A 111 -1.12 5.45 -16.63
C GLN A 111 0.27 4.87 -16.31
N VAL A 112 0.77 5.12 -15.10
CA VAL A 112 2.05 4.59 -14.61
C VAL A 112 1.83 3.78 -13.32
N ILE A 113 2.60 2.71 -13.14
CA ILE A 113 2.74 2.01 -11.86
C ILE A 113 4.21 1.88 -11.50
N GLN A 114 4.61 2.36 -10.32
CA GLN A 114 5.96 2.12 -9.80
C GLN A 114 5.93 0.92 -8.85
N GLY A 115 6.73 -0.11 -9.15
CA GLY A 115 6.83 -1.33 -8.33
C GLY A 115 8.15 -1.48 -7.58
N ASP A 116 9.24 -0.92 -8.14
CA ASP A 116 10.57 -0.99 -7.56
C ASP A 116 10.85 0.15 -6.57
N GLY A 117 11.66 -0.11 -5.54
CA GLY A 117 12.07 0.93 -4.57
C GLY A 117 10.93 1.54 -3.73
N VAL A 118 9.73 0.94 -3.73
CA VAL A 118 8.55 1.49 -3.05
C VAL A 118 8.52 1.13 -1.56
N ASP A 119 8.38 2.14 -0.71
CA ASP A 119 7.93 2.06 0.69
C ASP A 119 7.08 3.27 1.09
N LYS A 120 6.63 3.28 2.34
CA LYS A 120 5.83 4.38 2.90
C LYS A 120 6.51 5.76 2.75
N ASP A 121 7.83 5.81 2.74
CA ASP A 121 8.59 7.07 2.73
C ASP A 121 8.90 7.46 1.28
N SER A 122 9.24 6.50 0.41
CA SER A 122 9.45 6.78 -1.02
C SER A 122 8.17 7.14 -1.76
N ILE A 123 7.01 6.60 -1.39
CA ILE A 123 5.70 7.00 -1.95
C ILE A 123 5.49 8.51 -1.80
N LEU A 124 5.74 9.07 -0.61
CA LEU A 124 5.61 10.50 -0.34
C LEU A 124 6.58 11.31 -1.20
N ARG A 125 7.86 10.91 -1.23
CA ARG A 125 8.89 11.59 -2.02
C ARG A 125 8.60 11.61 -3.52
N ILE A 126 8.08 10.51 -4.06
CA ILE A 126 7.66 10.43 -5.47
C ILE A 126 6.48 11.37 -5.74
N MET A 127 5.46 11.36 -4.87
CA MET A 127 4.31 12.25 -5.01
C MET A 127 4.72 13.73 -4.89
N ASP A 128 5.63 14.08 -3.98
CA ASP A 128 6.15 15.44 -3.84
C ASP A 128 6.89 15.88 -5.11
N ALA A 129 7.76 15.04 -5.67
CA ALA A 129 8.45 15.34 -6.93
C ALA A 129 7.48 15.50 -8.11
N MET A 130 6.42 14.68 -8.17
CA MET A 130 5.35 14.83 -9.14
C MET A 130 4.62 16.18 -8.98
N MET A 131 4.22 16.51 -7.75
CA MET A 131 3.50 17.75 -7.47
C MET A 131 4.35 18.99 -7.76
N GLN A 132 5.64 18.97 -7.46
CA GLN A 132 6.59 20.05 -7.80
C GLN A 132 6.70 20.27 -9.31
N ARG A 133 6.50 19.23 -10.11
CA ARG A 133 6.45 19.29 -11.59
C ARG A 133 5.04 19.55 -12.13
N GLY A 134 4.08 19.88 -11.27
CA GLY A 134 2.69 20.11 -11.67
C GLY A 134 2.00 18.88 -12.24
N LEU A 135 2.40 17.67 -11.82
CA LEU A 135 1.81 16.40 -12.23
C LEU A 135 0.80 15.94 -11.17
N ALA A 136 -0.37 15.50 -11.62
CA ALA A 136 -1.40 14.99 -10.71
C ALA A 136 -0.98 13.60 -10.17
N ILE A 137 -1.16 13.37 -8.87
CA ILE A 137 -0.92 12.05 -8.26
C ILE A 137 -1.86 10.95 -8.79
N GLY A 138 -2.96 11.33 -9.43
CA GLY A 138 -3.86 10.40 -10.13
C GLY A 138 -3.25 9.71 -11.37
N ASN A 139 -2.03 10.10 -11.76
CA ASN A 139 -1.29 9.48 -12.87
C ASN A 139 -0.62 8.15 -12.48
N ILE A 140 -0.47 7.86 -11.18
CA ILE A 140 0.34 6.75 -10.69
C ILE A 140 -0.40 5.82 -9.72
N ALA A 141 -0.11 4.52 -9.83
CA ALA A 141 -0.31 3.53 -8.78
C ALA A 141 1.03 3.02 -8.23
N PHE A 142 1.02 2.42 -7.04
CA PHE A 142 2.22 1.87 -6.41
C PHE A 142 2.07 0.37 -6.14
N GLY A 143 3.04 -0.41 -6.58
CA GLY A 143 3.24 -1.80 -6.17
C GLY A 143 4.29 -1.87 -5.07
N MET A 144 4.05 -2.64 -4.01
CA MET A 144 4.98 -2.73 -2.88
C MET A 144 5.15 -4.19 -2.45
N GLY A 145 6.37 -4.72 -2.62
CA GLY A 145 6.71 -6.11 -2.30
C GLY A 145 7.19 -6.30 -0.85
N GLY A 146 8.45 -6.70 -0.68
CA GLY A 146 9.02 -7.04 0.63
C GLY A 146 8.95 -5.91 1.67
N ARG A 147 8.96 -4.64 1.26
CA ARG A 147 8.82 -3.52 2.20
C ARG A 147 7.41 -3.41 2.82
N LEU A 148 6.39 -3.96 2.16
CA LEU A 148 5.04 -4.07 2.69
C LEU A 148 4.86 -5.29 3.60
N LEU A 149 5.38 -6.44 3.18
CA LEU A 149 5.01 -7.73 3.77
C LEU A 149 6.12 -8.40 4.61
N GLN A 150 7.39 -8.00 4.45
CA GLN A 150 8.53 -8.65 5.12
C GLN A 150 9.33 -7.73 6.03
N LYS A 151 9.42 -6.43 5.70
CA LYS A 151 10.16 -5.45 6.53
C LYS A 151 9.44 -4.98 7.80
N PRO A 152 8.10 -5.06 7.95
CA PRO A 152 7.49 -4.82 9.25
C PRO A 152 7.92 -5.90 10.24
N ASP A 153 8.42 -5.49 11.41
CA ASP A 153 8.77 -6.39 12.50
C ASP A 153 7.93 -6.12 13.76
N ARG A 154 8.02 -7.05 14.73
CA ARG A 154 7.30 -6.99 16.00
C ARG A 154 7.60 -5.72 16.79
N ASP A 155 8.86 -5.30 16.81
CA ASP A 155 9.37 -4.24 17.66
C ASP A 155 8.97 -2.86 17.11
N ARG A 156 8.78 -2.74 15.80
CA ARG A 156 8.25 -1.53 15.14
C ARG A 156 6.91 -1.06 15.72
N PHE A 157 6.06 -1.99 16.17
CA PHE A 157 4.80 -1.68 16.84
C PHE A 157 4.85 -1.92 18.36
N GLY A 158 5.99 -2.34 18.90
CA GLY A 158 6.16 -2.66 20.32
C GLY A 158 5.27 -3.83 20.79
N TYR A 159 4.93 -4.78 19.91
CA TYR A 159 4.06 -5.90 20.27
C TYR A 159 4.74 -6.82 21.29
N ALA A 160 4.05 -7.05 22.41
CA ALA A 160 4.56 -7.85 23.51
C ALA A 160 3.43 -8.53 24.28
N MET A 161 3.69 -9.76 24.73
CA MET A 161 2.86 -10.45 25.72
C MET A 161 3.61 -10.53 27.05
N LYS A 162 2.91 -10.27 28.16
CA LYS A 162 3.43 -10.32 29.53
C LYS A 162 2.33 -10.81 30.46
N GLY A 163 2.66 -11.71 31.39
CA GLY A 163 1.76 -12.01 32.51
C GLY A 163 1.67 -10.78 33.41
N SER A 164 0.44 -10.33 33.70
CA SER A 164 0.19 -9.19 34.59
C SER A 164 -0.36 -9.60 35.96
N ALA A 165 -0.87 -10.82 36.09
CA ALA A 165 -1.42 -11.35 37.34
C ALA A 165 -1.35 -12.88 37.38
N ILE A 166 -1.32 -13.46 38.59
CA ILE A 166 -1.41 -14.90 38.84
C ILE A 166 -2.37 -15.16 40.00
N TYR A 167 -3.19 -16.21 39.90
CA TYR A 167 -4.03 -16.65 41.02
C TYR A 167 -3.27 -17.69 41.85
N ARG A 168 -3.03 -17.39 43.13
CA ARG A 168 -2.27 -18.24 44.06
C ARG A 168 -2.83 -18.11 45.47
N ASN A 169 -3.05 -19.23 46.13
CA ASN A 169 -3.55 -19.31 47.52
C ASN A 169 -4.87 -18.54 47.73
N GLY A 170 -5.83 -18.71 46.82
CA GLY A 170 -7.15 -18.07 46.94
C GLY A 170 -7.22 -16.60 46.51
N ALA A 171 -6.09 -15.98 46.14
CA ALA A 171 -6.02 -14.55 45.80
C ALA A 171 -5.29 -14.29 44.48
N LEU A 172 -5.64 -13.18 43.82
CA LEU A 172 -4.93 -12.67 42.65
C LEU A 172 -3.72 -11.84 43.11
N HIS A 173 -2.55 -12.11 42.54
CA HIS A 173 -1.31 -11.40 42.81
C HIS A 173 -0.82 -10.71 41.54
N ASP A 174 -0.35 -9.48 41.66
CA ASP A 174 0.25 -8.75 40.55
C ASP A 174 1.60 -9.36 40.16
N VAL A 175 1.81 -9.52 38.85
CA VAL A 175 3.10 -9.94 38.28
C VAL A 175 3.51 -8.88 37.28
N PHE A 176 4.75 -8.41 37.35
CA PHE A 176 5.27 -7.44 36.39
C PHE A 176 6.78 -7.50 36.30
N LYS A 177 7.29 -7.00 35.18
CA LYS A 177 8.69 -6.76 34.93
C LYS A 177 8.95 -5.26 35.01
N ASP A 178 10.03 -4.88 35.70
CA ASP A 178 10.50 -3.50 35.76
C ASP A 178 12.03 -3.45 35.83
N PRO A 179 12.73 -3.64 34.69
CA PRO A 179 14.18 -3.72 34.69
C PRO A 179 14.77 -2.32 34.87
N LYS A 180 15.59 -2.14 35.92
CA LYS A 180 16.24 -0.86 36.24
C LYS A 180 17.01 -0.27 35.05
N THR A 181 17.63 -1.12 34.23
CA THR A 181 18.41 -0.73 33.04
C THR A 181 17.56 -0.19 31.88
N ALA A 182 16.24 -0.28 31.95
CA ALA A 182 15.36 0.24 30.88
C ALA A 182 14.66 1.55 31.25
N GLY A 183 14.97 2.18 32.40
CA GLY A 183 14.46 3.51 32.75
C GLY A 183 12.93 3.67 32.65
N GLY A 184 12.16 2.62 32.97
CA GLY A 184 10.70 2.62 32.87
C GLY A 184 10.12 2.23 31.51
N ALA A 185 10.90 2.23 30.42
CA ALA A 185 10.41 1.95 29.06
C ALA A 185 9.95 0.49 28.86
N LYS A 186 10.41 -0.43 29.71
CA LYS A 186 10.04 -1.86 29.67
C LYS A 186 9.24 -2.32 30.89
N THR A 187 8.64 -1.37 31.62
CA THR A 187 7.77 -1.68 32.76
C THR A 187 6.44 -2.23 32.27
N SER A 188 6.07 -3.43 32.67
CA SER A 188 4.78 -4.03 32.31
C SER A 188 3.67 -3.61 33.27
N ARG A 189 2.43 -3.60 32.77
CA ARG A 189 1.25 -3.33 33.60
C ARG A 189 1.02 -4.45 34.62
N LYS A 190 0.42 -4.10 35.75
CA LYS A 190 0.14 -4.97 36.90
C LYS A 190 -1.35 -5.28 37.00
N GLY A 191 -1.72 -6.49 37.37
CA GLY A 191 -3.10 -6.88 37.64
C GLY A 191 -3.95 -7.09 36.39
N LYS A 192 -5.24 -7.36 36.59
CA LYS A 192 -6.23 -7.46 35.51
C LYS A 192 -6.44 -6.10 34.86
N GLN A 193 -6.22 -6.01 33.56
CA GLN A 193 -6.37 -4.79 32.76
C GLN A 193 -7.63 -4.84 31.91
N GLY A 194 -8.16 -3.67 31.55
CA GLY A 194 -9.09 -3.49 30.45
C GLY A 194 -8.74 -2.23 29.65
N VAL A 195 -9.57 -1.89 28.68
CA VAL A 195 -9.37 -0.71 27.82
C VAL A 195 -10.66 0.08 27.75
N MET A 196 -10.60 1.39 27.88
CA MET A 196 -11.78 2.26 27.70
C MET A 196 -11.43 3.47 26.84
N ARG A 197 -12.45 4.15 26.30
CA ARG A 197 -12.24 5.47 25.68
C ARG A 197 -12.08 6.53 26.76
N SER A 198 -11.09 7.41 26.62
CA SER A 198 -10.97 8.63 27.41
C SER A 198 -11.90 9.72 26.88
N ASP A 199 -12.02 10.81 27.62
CA ASP A 199 -12.84 11.98 27.23
C ASP A 199 -12.39 12.59 25.90
N SER A 200 -11.11 12.46 25.55
CA SER A 200 -10.56 12.83 24.23
C SER A 200 -10.88 11.83 23.11
N GLY A 201 -11.68 10.80 23.36
CA GLY A 201 -12.07 9.76 22.41
C GLY A 201 -11.02 8.69 22.15
N ARG A 202 -9.79 8.81 22.71
CA ARG A 202 -8.70 7.84 22.53
C ARG A 202 -8.86 6.62 23.43
N PHE A 203 -8.39 5.46 22.98
CA PHE A 203 -8.33 4.28 23.85
C PHE A 203 -7.20 4.39 24.86
N VAL A 204 -7.49 4.08 26.13
CA VAL A 204 -6.55 4.04 27.24
C VAL A 204 -6.70 2.74 28.02
N ALA A 205 -5.56 2.15 28.40
CA ALA A 205 -5.54 0.98 29.29
C ALA A 205 -5.68 1.44 30.76
N ARG A 206 -6.48 0.70 31.53
CA ARG A 206 -6.72 0.93 32.96
C ARG A 206 -6.81 -0.40 33.71
N PRO A 207 -6.53 -0.43 35.03
CA PRO A 207 -6.94 -1.55 35.87
C PRO A 207 -8.43 -1.83 35.66
N ALA A 208 -8.82 -3.08 35.49
CA ALA A 208 -10.20 -3.44 35.16
C ALA A 208 -11.21 -2.96 36.22
N ALA A 209 -10.79 -2.91 37.49
CA ALA A 209 -11.61 -2.37 38.59
C ALA A 209 -11.92 -0.86 38.44
N ASN A 210 -11.14 -0.15 37.63
CA ASN A 210 -11.27 1.29 37.41
C ASN A 210 -12.03 1.60 36.10
N ILE A 211 -12.56 0.59 35.42
CA ILE A 211 -13.34 0.77 34.20
C ILE A 211 -14.83 0.70 34.57
N PRO A 212 -15.63 1.73 34.25
CA PRO A 212 -17.07 1.71 34.48
C PRO A 212 -17.74 0.51 33.82
N ALA A 213 -18.82 0.01 34.44
CA ALA A 213 -19.59 -1.09 33.87
C ALA A 213 -20.07 -0.74 32.44
N GLY A 214 -19.84 -1.65 31.49
CA GLY A 214 -20.17 -1.45 30.07
C GLY A 214 -19.16 -0.62 29.26
N ALA A 215 -18.20 0.04 29.91
CA ALA A 215 -17.21 0.90 29.24
C ALA A 215 -15.95 0.15 28.77
N ASP A 216 -15.76 -1.12 29.17
CA ASP A 216 -14.65 -1.92 28.67
C ASP A 216 -14.82 -2.23 27.18
N ALA A 217 -13.84 -1.80 26.40
CA ALA A 217 -13.75 -1.99 24.97
C ALA A 217 -13.24 -3.40 24.63
N LEU A 218 -12.60 -4.10 25.56
CA LEU A 218 -12.21 -5.49 25.35
C LEU A 218 -13.44 -6.39 25.39
N ARG A 219 -13.63 -7.19 24.35
CA ARG A 219 -14.72 -8.17 24.25
C ARG A 219 -14.14 -9.59 24.23
N PRO A 220 -14.71 -10.56 24.95
CA PRO A 220 -14.27 -11.95 24.87
C PRO A 220 -14.38 -12.48 23.43
N VAL A 221 -13.28 -12.91 22.80
CA VAL A 221 -13.31 -13.50 21.45
C VAL A 221 -13.16 -15.02 21.45
N PHE A 222 -12.65 -15.58 22.55
CA PHE A 222 -12.44 -17.01 22.74
C PHE A 222 -12.69 -17.38 24.20
N ARG A 223 -13.32 -18.53 24.45
CA ARG A 223 -13.53 -19.09 25.80
C ARG A 223 -13.63 -20.61 25.70
N ASN A 224 -12.82 -21.31 26.50
CA ASN A 224 -12.91 -22.77 26.69
C ASN A 224 -12.97 -23.60 25.39
N GLY A 225 -12.19 -23.24 24.37
CA GLY A 225 -12.20 -23.96 23.08
C GLY A 225 -13.13 -23.34 22.03
N GLU A 226 -14.00 -22.42 22.40
CA GLU A 226 -15.01 -21.85 21.52
C GLU A 226 -14.67 -20.41 21.10
N ILE A 227 -14.90 -20.10 19.82
CA ILE A 227 -14.82 -18.74 19.27
C ILE A 227 -16.17 -18.05 19.49
N LEU A 228 -16.18 -16.92 20.18
CA LEU A 228 -17.42 -16.25 20.61
C LEU A 228 -17.88 -15.13 19.66
N ASN A 229 -16.94 -14.43 19.03
CA ASN A 229 -17.21 -13.22 18.26
C ASN A 229 -16.48 -13.26 16.91
N PRO A 230 -16.94 -14.07 15.95
CA PRO A 230 -16.37 -14.09 14.61
C PRO A 230 -16.64 -12.76 13.89
N HIS A 231 -15.67 -12.28 13.11
CA HIS A 231 -15.80 -11.05 12.33
C HIS A 231 -15.65 -11.36 10.84
N SER A 232 -16.53 -10.80 10.01
CA SER A 232 -16.35 -10.80 8.57
C SER A 232 -15.25 -9.81 8.16
N PHE A 233 -14.63 -10.06 7.00
CA PHE A 233 -13.61 -9.17 6.46
C PHE A 233 -14.17 -7.76 6.15
N ASP A 234 -15.42 -7.67 5.70
CA ASP A 234 -16.09 -6.39 5.44
C ASP A 234 -16.32 -5.60 6.73
N ALA A 235 -16.68 -6.27 7.84
CA ALA A 235 -16.80 -5.62 9.13
C ALA A 235 -15.44 -5.10 9.64
N VAL A 236 -14.35 -5.83 9.39
CA VAL A 236 -13.00 -5.36 9.70
C VAL A 236 -12.64 -4.12 8.88
N ARG A 237 -12.90 -4.13 7.57
CA ARG A 237 -12.69 -2.99 6.67
C ARG A 237 -13.46 -1.75 7.12
N GLY A 238 -14.74 -1.91 7.47
CA GLY A 238 -15.58 -0.81 7.95
C GLY A 238 -15.05 -0.14 9.21
N ARG A 239 -14.34 -0.87 10.08
CA ARG A 239 -13.69 -0.29 11.27
C ARG A 239 -12.33 0.34 10.99
N ALA A 240 -11.59 -0.21 10.04
CA ALA A 240 -10.22 0.20 9.74
C ALA A 240 -10.15 1.38 8.75
N TRP A 241 -11.21 1.62 7.97
CA TRP A 241 -11.27 2.77 7.08
C TRP A 241 -11.23 4.06 7.89
N PRO A 242 -10.36 5.03 7.56
CA PRO A 242 -10.35 6.31 8.26
C PRO A 242 -11.75 6.92 8.20
N LEU A 243 -12.24 7.40 9.35
CA LEU A 243 -13.50 8.12 9.42
C LEU A 243 -13.49 9.19 8.32
N LYS A 244 -14.54 9.24 7.49
CA LYS A 244 -14.75 10.41 6.63
C LYS A 244 -14.71 11.60 7.59
N ALA A 245 -13.80 12.55 7.36
CA ALA A 245 -13.97 13.86 7.96
C ALA A 245 -15.40 14.28 7.60
N GLU A 246 -16.23 14.54 8.59
CA GLU A 246 -17.53 15.18 8.35
C GLU A 246 -17.19 16.51 7.66
N THR A 247 -17.45 16.56 6.36
CA THR A 247 -17.38 17.77 5.53
C THR A 247 -18.64 18.56 5.71
#